data_AF-A0AAV2YDE3-F1
#
_entry.id   AF-A0AAV2YDE3-F1
#
_cell.length_a   1.000
_cell.length_b   1.000
_cell.length_c   1.000
_cell.angle_alpha   90.00
_cell.angle_beta   90.00
_cell.angle_gamma   90.00
#
_symmetry.space_group_name_H-M   'P 1'
#
loop_
_entity.id
_entity.type
_entity.pdbx_description
1 polymer ?
#
loop_
_entity_poly.entity_id
_entity_poly.type
_entity_poly.pdbx_seq_one_letter_code
_entity_poly.pdbx_strand_id
1 'polypeptide(L)'
;MMKLIAEAQEVIDQVPAVIIILRQPKLSAQLRQATALRPILSNVTLLSSTFAILDRYQTLRKHGNGIAAVEDALLHGSNHRRVTELHSTLKALDSVCTKLQSESATLASTWILFDGCIERHQWMAEYLRPVARIVHSPVFESAVLVLTPGRASMQPANFEMLIFL
;
A
#
# COMPACT_ATOMS: atom_id res chain seq x y z
N MET A 1 -4.60 -9.12 -5.08
CA MET A 1 -4.93 -7.78 -4.54
C MET A 1 -6.32 -7.72 -3.94
N MET A 2 -7.37 -8.25 -4.61
CA MET A 2 -8.70 -8.35 -3.99
C MET A 2 -8.71 -9.20 -2.71
N LYS A 3 -7.88 -10.25 -2.60
CA LYS A 3 -7.72 -11.03 -1.35
C LYS A 3 -7.23 -10.18 -0.17
N LEU A 4 -6.16 -9.39 -0.35
CA LEU A 4 -5.63 -8.50 0.69
C LEU A 4 -6.67 -7.49 1.19
N ILE A 5 -7.40 -6.86 0.27
CA ILE A 5 -8.45 -5.89 0.62
C ILE A 5 -9.63 -6.59 1.30
N ALA A 6 -10.06 -7.75 0.78
CA ALA A 6 -11.16 -8.52 1.36
C ALA A 6 -10.85 -9.00 2.79
N GLU A 7 -9.62 -9.46 3.05
CA GLU A 7 -9.17 -9.90 4.39
C GLU A 7 -9.12 -8.75 5.41
N ALA A 8 -8.88 -7.53 4.94
CA ALA A 8 -8.81 -6.34 5.78
C ALA A 8 -10.08 -5.47 5.73
N GLN A 9 -11.12 -5.88 4.99
CA GLN A 9 -12.30 -5.07 4.70
C GLN A 9 -12.99 -4.59 5.98
N GLU A 10 -13.12 -5.47 6.97
CA GLU A 10 -13.69 -5.16 8.29
C GLU A 10 -13.01 -3.95 8.95
N VAL A 11 -11.70 -3.82 8.83
CA VAL A 11 -10.92 -2.73 9.43
C VAL A 11 -10.91 -1.51 8.52
N ILE A 12 -10.89 -1.71 7.20
CA ILE A 12 -11.02 -0.65 6.22
C ILE A 12 -12.34 0.11 6.42
N ASP A 13 -13.45 -0.60 6.68
CA ASP A 13 -14.77 -0.02 6.89
C ASP A 13 -14.87 0.83 8.17
N GLN A 14 -14.00 0.57 9.16
CA GLN A 14 -13.96 1.34 10.41
C GLN A 14 -13.29 2.71 10.24
N VAL A 15 -12.35 2.85 9.30
CA VAL A 15 -11.62 4.12 9.09
C VAL A 15 -12.55 5.26 8.62
N PRO A 16 -13.48 5.05 7.67
CA PRO A 16 -14.53 6.02 7.34
C PRO A 16 -15.35 6.48 8.55
N ALA A 17 -15.72 5.57 9.46
CA ALA A 17 -16.48 5.92 10.66
C ALA A 17 -15.69 6.89 11.56
N VAL A 18 -14.40 6.61 11.77
CA VAL A 18 -13.50 7.53 12.49
C VAL A 18 -13.38 8.87 11.77
N ILE A 19 -13.20 8.87 10.45
CA ILE A 19 -13.11 10.10 9.66
C ILE A 19 -14.38 10.94 9.79
N ILE A 20 -15.56 10.33 9.85
CA ILE A 20 -16.83 11.02 10.08
C ILE A 20 -16.87 11.67 11.47
N ILE A 21 -16.41 10.96 12.50
CA ILE A 21 -16.32 11.52 13.86
C ILE A 21 -15.36 12.73 13.87
N LEU A 22 -14.19 12.59 13.28
CA LEU A 22 -13.20 13.68 13.20
C LEU A 22 -13.68 14.91 12.40
N ARG A 23 -14.71 14.76 11.55
CA ARG A 23 -15.34 15.89 10.83
C ARG A 23 -16.23 16.74 11.70
N GLN A 24 -16.64 16.26 12.87
CA GLN A 24 -17.51 17.02 13.77
C GLN A 24 -16.87 18.37 14.11
N PRO A 25 -17.66 19.48 14.16
CA PRO A 25 -17.11 20.83 14.25
C PRO A 25 -16.10 21.03 15.39
N LYS A 26 -16.36 20.42 16.56
CA LYS A 26 -15.50 20.51 17.74
C LYS A 26 -14.14 19.84 17.50
N LEU A 27 -14.15 18.58 17.06
CA LEU A 27 -12.94 17.80 16.82
C LEU A 27 -12.15 18.33 15.62
N SER A 28 -12.85 18.74 14.56
CA SER A 28 -12.24 19.37 13.38
C SER A 28 -11.55 20.69 13.73
N ALA A 29 -12.14 21.51 14.61
CA ALA A 29 -11.51 22.74 15.08
C ALA A 29 -10.25 22.46 15.91
N GLN A 30 -10.26 21.45 16.77
CA GLN A 30 -9.10 21.03 17.54
C GLN A 30 -7.99 20.45 16.64
N LEU A 31 -8.34 19.60 15.68
CA LEU A 31 -7.40 19.08 14.69
C LEU A 31 -6.77 20.18 13.83
N ARG A 32 -7.51 21.25 13.53
CA ARG A 32 -6.98 22.41 12.78
C ARG A 32 -5.89 23.18 13.51
N GLN A 33 -5.87 23.11 14.84
CA GLN A 33 -4.80 23.71 15.64
C GLN A 33 -3.49 22.91 15.50
N ALA A 34 -3.60 21.61 15.21
CA ALA A 34 -2.45 20.72 15.05
C ALA A 34 -2.05 20.48 13.58
N THR A 35 -2.99 20.51 12.63
CA THR A 35 -2.73 20.25 11.20
C THR A 35 -3.63 21.05 10.27
N ALA A 36 -3.13 21.40 9.08
CA ALA A 36 -3.95 21.96 8.01
C ALA A 36 -4.82 20.90 7.28
N LEU A 37 -4.61 19.61 7.54
CA LEU A 37 -5.27 18.52 6.81
C LEU A 37 -6.71 18.32 7.30
N ARG A 38 -7.61 18.10 6.33
CA ARG A 38 -9.03 17.82 6.61
C ARG A 38 -9.30 16.32 6.61
N PRO A 39 -10.20 15.80 7.44
CA PRO A 39 -10.66 14.42 7.29
C PRO A 39 -11.46 14.27 5.97
N ILE A 40 -10.98 13.41 5.06
CA ILE A 40 -11.58 13.20 3.73
C ILE A 40 -11.99 11.74 3.57
N LEU A 41 -13.21 11.53 3.08
CA LEU A 41 -13.70 10.24 2.57
C LEU A 41 -13.36 10.17 1.08
N SER A 42 -12.86 9.04 0.57
CA SER A 42 -12.51 8.91 -0.86
C SER A 42 -13.63 8.33 -1.71
N ASN A 43 -13.44 8.44 -3.04
CA ASN A 43 -14.16 7.73 -4.09
C ASN A 43 -13.52 6.35 -4.37
N VAL A 44 -14.21 5.51 -5.15
CA VAL A 44 -14.18 4.02 -5.14
C VAL A 44 -12.98 3.36 -5.84
N THR A 45 -11.93 4.06 -6.30
CA THR A 45 -10.83 3.39 -7.02
C THR A 45 -9.93 2.58 -6.07
N LEU A 46 -10.17 1.27 -6.01
CA LEU A 46 -9.87 0.35 -4.88
C LEU A 46 -8.50 0.41 -4.20
N LEU A 47 -7.39 0.68 -4.90
CA LEU A 47 -6.05 0.63 -4.29
C LEU A 47 -5.54 2.01 -3.88
N SER A 48 -5.46 2.94 -4.84
CA SER A 48 -4.97 4.30 -4.61
C SER A 48 -5.87 5.05 -3.64
N SER A 49 -7.18 4.80 -3.69
CA SER A 49 -8.13 5.48 -2.82
C SER A 49 -8.11 4.93 -1.38
N THR A 50 -8.08 3.60 -1.21
CA THR A 50 -7.90 2.97 0.11
C THR A 50 -6.57 3.40 0.71
N PHE A 51 -5.49 3.37 -0.06
CA PHE A 51 -4.19 3.86 0.40
C PHE A 51 -4.25 5.32 0.84
N ALA A 52 -4.82 6.22 0.03
CA ALA A 52 -4.96 7.63 0.36
C ALA A 52 -5.79 7.89 1.63
N ILE A 53 -6.84 7.10 1.87
CA ILE A 53 -7.62 7.16 3.13
C ILE A 53 -6.74 6.77 4.31
N LEU A 54 -6.07 5.62 4.22
CA LEU A 54 -5.27 5.11 5.33
C LEU A 54 -4.07 6.02 5.62
N ASP A 55 -3.44 6.57 4.59
CA ASP A 55 -2.32 7.51 4.71
C ASP A 55 -2.75 8.82 5.38
N ARG A 56 -3.91 9.34 4.97
CA ARG A 56 -4.53 10.49 5.62
C ARG A 56 -4.90 10.19 7.08
N TYR A 57 -5.48 9.03 7.35
CA TYR A 57 -5.80 8.61 8.72
C TYR A 57 -4.54 8.51 9.59
N GLN A 58 -3.46 7.91 9.10
CA GLN A 58 -2.19 7.85 9.84
C GLN A 58 -1.64 9.24 10.13
N THR A 59 -1.73 10.15 9.17
CA THR A 59 -1.28 11.53 9.35
C THR A 59 -2.14 12.26 10.38
N LEU A 60 -3.46 12.12 10.31
CA LEU A 60 -4.38 12.70 11.30
C LEU A 60 -4.13 12.14 12.70
N ARG A 61 -3.92 10.82 12.81
CA ARG A 61 -3.61 10.15 14.08
C ARG A 61 -2.31 10.69 14.67
N LYS A 62 -1.24 10.83 13.88
CA LYS A 62 0.06 11.35 14.36
C LYS A 62 -0.05 12.71 15.02
N HIS A 63 -0.90 13.60 14.50
CA HIS A 63 -1.06 14.95 15.03
C HIS A 63 -2.21 15.09 16.04
N GLY A 64 -3.18 14.17 16.00
CA GLY A 64 -4.27 14.10 16.98
C GLY A 64 -3.83 13.41 18.28
N ASN A 65 -2.75 12.63 18.25
CA ASN A 65 -2.13 12.03 19.43
C ASN A 65 -1.63 13.15 20.36
N GLY A 66 -2.19 13.23 21.57
CA GLY A 66 -2.03 14.32 22.54
C GLY A 66 -3.27 15.19 22.74
N ILE A 67 -4.31 15.04 21.91
CA ILE A 67 -5.60 15.72 22.10
C ILE A 67 -6.61 14.68 22.60
N ALA A 68 -6.91 14.67 23.90
CA ALA A 68 -7.75 13.65 24.55
C ALA A 68 -9.07 13.36 23.77
N ALA A 69 -9.80 14.41 23.38
CA ALA A 69 -11.06 14.27 22.66
C ALA A 69 -10.92 13.64 21.26
N VAL A 70 -9.75 13.80 20.62
CA VAL A 70 -9.44 13.18 19.33
C VAL A 70 -8.94 11.75 19.54
N GLU A 71 -8.11 11.51 20.55
CA GLU A 71 -7.61 10.18 20.91
C GLU A 71 -8.74 9.19 21.17
N ASP A 72 -9.77 9.59 21.91
CA ASP A 72 -10.95 8.77 22.20
C ASP A 72 -11.72 8.33 20.93
N ALA A 73 -11.56 9.06 19.83
CA ALA A 73 -12.22 8.78 18.57
C ALA A 73 -11.37 7.90 17.61
N LEU A 74 -10.10 7.61 17.95
CA LEU A 74 -9.19 6.87 17.08
C LEU A 74 -9.38 5.34 17.23
N LEU A 75 -8.96 4.59 16.22
CA LEU A 75 -8.81 3.14 16.38
C LEU A 75 -7.67 2.82 17.36
N HIS A 76 -7.89 1.78 18.17
CA HIS A 76 -6.94 1.30 19.18
C HIS A 76 -6.63 -0.19 19.00
N GLY A 77 -5.61 -0.66 19.73
CA GLY A 77 -5.28 -2.08 19.84
C GLY A 77 -5.03 -2.78 18.50
N SER A 78 -5.67 -3.93 18.32
CA SER A 78 -5.54 -4.77 17.13
C SER A 78 -5.96 -4.06 15.85
N ASN A 79 -6.98 -3.19 15.89
CA ASN A 79 -7.51 -2.53 14.70
C ASN A 79 -6.52 -1.48 14.19
N HIS A 80 -5.90 -0.71 15.10
CA HIS A 80 -4.85 0.22 14.72
C HIS A 80 -3.63 -0.50 14.13
N ARG A 81 -3.22 -1.62 14.73
CA ARG A 81 -2.11 -2.44 14.21
C ARG A 81 -2.41 -2.96 12.80
N ARG A 82 -3.60 -3.52 12.58
CA ARG A 82 -4.06 -4.00 11.25
C ARG A 82 -4.08 -2.88 10.21
N VAL A 83 -4.57 -1.68 10.55
CA VAL A 83 -4.50 -0.50 9.65
C VAL A 83 -3.06 -0.15 9.29
N THR A 84 -2.16 -0.21 10.26
CA THR A 84 -0.75 0.16 10.07
C THR A 84 -0.02 -0.84 9.17
N GLU A 85 -0.21 -2.14 9.40
CA GLU A 85 0.33 -3.22 8.56
C GLU A 85 -0.24 -3.16 7.14
N LEU A 86 -1.55 -2.91 6.99
CA LEU A 86 -2.20 -2.75 5.70
C LEU A 86 -1.66 -1.52 4.95
N HIS A 87 -1.56 -0.36 5.60
CA HIS A 87 -1.03 0.85 4.98
C HIS A 87 0.42 0.67 4.52
N SER A 88 1.27 0.04 5.34
CA SER A 88 2.65 -0.26 4.96
C SER A 88 2.72 -1.17 3.73
N THR A 89 1.86 -2.18 3.67
CA THR A 89 1.76 -3.10 2.53
C THR A 89 1.30 -2.36 1.27
N LEU A 90 0.24 -1.56 1.38
CA LEU A 90 -0.27 -0.77 0.25
C LEU A 90 0.75 0.26 -0.24
N LYS A 91 1.50 0.89 0.67
CA LYS A 91 2.57 1.84 0.31
C LYS A 91 3.67 1.18 -0.52
N ALA A 92 4.12 -0.01 -0.09
CA ALA A 92 5.14 -0.75 -0.81
C ALA A 92 4.64 -1.20 -2.21
N LEU A 93 3.36 -1.56 -2.33
CA LEU A 93 2.79 -1.93 -3.62
C LEU A 93 2.57 -0.74 -4.54
N ASP A 94 2.19 0.42 -3.98
CA ASP A 94 2.05 1.66 -4.74
C ASP A 94 3.39 2.13 -5.31
N SER A 95 4.50 2.01 -4.55
CA SER A 95 5.83 2.32 -5.07
C SER A 95 6.28 1.35 -6.16
N VAL A 96 5.97 0.06 -6.03
CA VAL A 96 6.19 -0.92 -7.11
C VAL A 96 5.41 -0.53 -8.36
N CYS A 97 4.11 -0.22 -8.24
CA CYS A 97 3.29 0.23 -9.37
C CYS A 97 3.86 1.49 -10.02
N THR A 98 4.29 2.46 -9.22
CA THR A 98 4.94 3.69 -9.70
C THR A 98 6.21 3.38 -10.48
N LYS A 99 7.04 2.45 -9.98
CA LYS A 99 8.28 2.04 -10.65
C LYS A 99 8.01 1.32 -11.97
N LEU A 100 7.01 0.44 -11.99
CA LEU A 100 6.56 -0.28 -13.19
C LEU A 100 6.01 0.65 -14.28
N GLN A 101 5.38 1.75 -13.88
CA GLN A 101 4.83 2.76 -14.79
C GLN A 101 5.89 3.75 -15.29
N SER A 102 7.12 3.69 -14.80
CA SER A 102 8.19 4.59 -15.25
C SER A 102 8.69 4.23 -16.65
N GLU A 103 9.10 5.23 -17.45
CA GLU A 103 9.69 5.01 -18.77
C GLU A 103 11.00 4.21 -18.73
N SER A 104 11.64 4.17 -17.56
CA SER A 104 12.86 3.39 -17.31
C SER A 104 12.60 1.90 -17.01
N ALA A 105 11.33 1.48 -16.92
CA ALA A 105 10.99 0.11 -16.59
C ALA A 105 11.34 -0.85 -17.74
N THR A 106 12.28 -1.75 -17.47
CA THR A 106 12.62 -2.85 -18.37
C THR A 106 11.85 -4.12 -17.96
N LEU A 107 11.77 -5.10 -18.86
CA LEU A 107 11.18 -6.39 -18.53
C LEU A 107 11.94 -7.08 -17.38
N ALA A 108 13.27 -7.00 -17.36
CA ALA A 108 14.07 -7.57 -16.28
C ALA A 108 13.84 -6.88 -14.92
N SER A 109 13.81 -5.55 -14.87
CA SER A 109 13.50 -4.83 -13.62
C SER A 109 12.07 -5.11 -13.14
N THR A 110 11.12 -5.29 -14.06
CA THR A 110 9.74 -5.66 -13.74
C THR A 110 9.67 -7.01 -13.04
N TRP A 111 10.37 -8.02 -13.56
CA TRP A 111 10.40 -9.34 -12.96
C TRP A 111 11.10 -9.37 -11.60
N ILE A 112 12.16 -8.59 -11.41
CA ILE A 112 12.81 -8.45 -10.09
C ILE A 112 11.83 -7.86 -9.06
N LEU A 113 11.05 -6.85 -9.47
CA LEU A 113 10.01 -6.28 -8.61
C LEU A 113 8.92 -7.32 -8.28
N PHE A 114 8.51 -8.12 -9.25
CA PHE A 114 7.55 -9.21 -9.04
C PHE A 114 8.08 -10.32 -8.14
N ASP A 115 9.33 -10.73 -8.30
CA ASP A 115 9.97 -11.76 -7.47
C ASP A 115 9.99 -11.34 -6.01
N GLY A 116 10.40 -10.11 -5.69
CA GLY A 116 10.38 -9.67 -4.29
C GLY A 116 8.97 -9.36 -3.76
N CYS A 117 8.01 -9.01 -4.62
CA CYS A 117 6.59 -8.99 -4.23
C CYS A 117 6.11 -10.38 -3.81
N ILE A 118 6.51 -11.43 -4.54
CA ILE A 118 6.20 -12.83 -4.20
C ILE A 118 6.91 -13.25 -2.91
N GLU A 119 8.17 -12.86 -2.72
CA GLU A 119 8.94 -13.16 -1.51
C GLU A 119 8.28 -12.56 -0.27
N ARG A 120 7.84 -11.29 -0.36
CA ARG A 120 7.16 -10.59 0.73
C ARG A 120 5.70 -11.03 0.92
N HIS A 121 5.02 -11.39 -0.16
CA HIS A 121 3.60 -11.73 -0.17
C HIS A 121 3.34 -12.96 -1.04
N GLN A 122 3.51 -14.14 -0.47
CA GLN A 122 3.41 -15.41 -1.20
C GLN A 122 2.11 -15.59 -2.00
N TRP A 123 1.00 -15.02 -1.54
CA TRP A 123 -0.29 -15.05 -2.24
C TRP A 123 -0.26 -14.37 -3.62
N MET A 124 0.70 -13.49 -3.89
CA MET A 124 0.87 -12.85 -5.20
C MET A 124 1.45 -13.78 -6.25
N ALA A 125 2.05 -14.91 -5.85
CA ALA A 125 2.62 -15.91 -6.76
C ALA A 125 1.61 -16.41 -7.81
N GLU A 126 0.32 -16.47 -7.43
CA GLU A 126 -0.79 -16.86 -8.32
C GLU A 126 -0.90 -15.94 -9.55
N TYR A 127 -0.51 -14.67 -9.40
CA TYR A 127 -0.68 -13.62 -10.42
C TYR A 127 0.62 -13.16 -11.05
N LEU A 128 1.73 -13.23 -10.32
CA LEU A 128 2.99 -12.60 -10.71
C LEU A 128 4.08 -13.57 -11.17
N ARG A 129 3.85 -14.89 -11.14
CA ARG A 129 4.85 -15.85 -11.64
C ARG A 129 4.95 -15.82 -13.17
N PRO A 130 6.10 -16.20 -13.75
CA PRO A 130 6.26 -16.35 -15.20
C PRO A 130 5.28 -17.34 -15.87
N VAL A 131 4.63 -18.19 -15.07
CA VAL A 131 3.63 -19.17 -15.50
C VAL A 131 2.21 -18.79 -15.11
N ALA A 132 2.00 -17.56 -14.59
CA ALA A 132 0.68 -17.10 -14.19
C ALA A 132 -0.24 -16.99 -15.41
N ARG A 133 -1.55 -17.20 -15.22
CA ARG A 133 -2.55 -17.24 -16.31
C ARG A 133 -2.61 -15.94 -17.14
N ILE A 134 -2.18 -14.82 -16.56
CA ILE A 134 -2.13 -13.52 -17.23
C ILE A 134 -0.98 -13.40 -18.24
N VAL A 135 0.05 -14.26 -18.11
CA VAL A 135 1.23 -14.25 -18.98
C VAL A 135 0.86 -14.82 -20.35
N HIS A 136 1.01 -14.02 -21.40
CA HIS A 136 0.60 -14.40 -22.75
C HIS A 136 1.60 -15.36 -23.42
N SER A 137 2.90 -15.15 -23.20
CA SER A 137 3.95 -16.01 -23.77
C SER A 137 4.99 -16.38 -22.70
N PRO A 138 4.69 -17.39 -21.87
CA PRO A 138 5.56 -17.79 -20.77
C PRO A 138 6.99 -18.12 -21.20
N VAL A 139 7.14 -18.75 -22.38
CA VAL A 139 8.45 -19.13 -22.93
C VAL A 139 9.25 -17.90 -23.35
N PHE A 140 8.63 -16.94 -24.03
CA PHE A 140 9.30 -15.71 -24.44
C PHE A 140 9.72 -14.87 -23.23
N GLU A 141 8.81 -14.66 -22.28
CA GLU A 141 9.08 -13.84 -21.10
C GLU A 141 10.15 -14.47 -20.21
N SER A 142 10.16 -15.80 -20.09
CA SER A 142 11.23 -16.54 -19.41
C SER A 142 12.56 -16.48 -20.16
N ALA A 143 12.55 -16.54 -21.49
CA ALA A 143 13.77 -16.42 -22.29
C ALA A 143 14.39 -15.03 -22.17
N VAL A 144 13.59 -13.95 -22.21
CA VAL A 144 14.09 -12.58 -22.01
C VAL A 144 14.70 -12.41 -20.63
N LEU A 145 14.13 -13.04 -19.60
CA LEU A 145 14.71 -13.07 -18.26
C LEU A 145 16.09 -13.73 -18.22
N VAL A 146 16.27 -14.86 -18.89
CA VAL A 146 17.55 -15.57 -18.97
C VAL A 146 18.59 -14.75 -19.75
N LEU A 147 18.16 -14.04 -20.79
CA LEU A 147 19.04 -13.26 -21.65
C LEU A 147 19.39 -11.87 -21.09
N THR A 148 18.71 -11.40 -20.05
CA THR A 148 19.00 -10.09 -19.44
C THR A 148 19.91 -10.24 -18.22
N PRO A 149 21.14 -9.68 -18.23
CA PRO A 149 22.09 -9.84 -17.13
C PRO A 149 21.64 -9.22 -15.79
N GLY A 150 20.57 -8.40 -15.79
CA GLY A 150 20.03 -7.74 -14.60
C GLY A 150 19.60 -8.70 -13.47
N ARG A 151 19.21 -9.94 -13.78
CA ARG A 151 18.85 -10.93 -12.74
C ARG A 151 20.07 -11.60 -12.11
N ALA A 152 21.22 -11.61 -12.80
CA ALA A 152 22.48 -12.11 -12.24
C ALA A 152 23.15 -11.07 -11.32
N SER A 153 22.87 -9.77 -11.52
CA SER A 153 23.44 -8.67 -10.73
C SER A 153 22.54 -8.13 -9.61
N MET A 154 21.25 -8.46 -9.59
CA MET A 154 20.30 -8.01 -8.57
C MET A 154 19.78 -9.20 -7.75
N GLN A 155 20.51 -9.53 -6.68
CA GLN A 155 20.06 -10.52 -5.70
C GLN A 155 18.85 -10.00 -4.89
N PRO A 156 18.02 -10.89 -4.32
CA PRO A 156 16.86 -10.53 -3.47
C PRO A 156 17.22 -9.57 -2.32
N ALA A 157 18.46 -9.61 -1.84
CA ALA A 157 18.98 -8.70 -0.82
C ALA A 157 18.93 -7.20 -1.19
N ASN A 158 18.80 -6.85 -2.48
CA ASN A 158 18.74 -5.46 -2.95
C ASN A 158 17.30 -4.92 -3.07
N PHE A 159 16.29 -5.70 -2.68
CA PHE A 159 14.87 -5.34 -2.79
C PHE A 159 14.51 -4.10 -1.96
N GLU A 160 15.11 -3.94 -0.77
CA GLU A 160 14.98 -2.75 0.08
C GLU A 160 15.45 -1.47 -0.64
N MET A 161 16.45 -1.58 -1.52
CA MET A 161 17.04 -0.44 -2.24
C MET A 161 16.17 0.04 -3.42
N LEU A 162 15.16 -0.75 -3.83
CA LEU A 162 14.27 -0.44 -4.95
C LEU A 162 12.91 0.14 -4.53
N ILE A 163 12.56 0.06 -3.24
CA ILE A 163 11.22 0.37 -2.72
C ILE A 163 11.12 1.79 -2.13
N PHE A 164 12.24 2.52 -2.04
CA PHE A 164 12.30 3.86 -1.46
C PHE A 164 12.71 4.96 -2.47
N LEU A 165 11.99 5.07 -3.58
CA LEU A 165 11.89 6.32 -4.36
C LEU A 165 10.42 6.64 -4.60
#